data_AF-A0A0E0KDH3-F1
#
_entry.id   AF-A0A0E0KDH3-F1
#
_cell.length_a   1.000
_cell.length_b   1.000
_cell.length_c   1.000
_cell.angle_alpha   90.00
_cell.angle_beta   90.00
_cell.angle_gamma   90.00
#
_symmetry.space_group_name_H-M   'P 1'
#
loop_
_entity.id
_entity.type
_entity.pdbx_description
1 polymer ?
#
loop_
_entity_poly.entity_id
_entity_poly.type
_entity_poly.pdbx_seq_one_letter_code
_entity_poly.pdbx_strand_id
1 'polypeptide(L)'
;MVVLDLDGRLMAHSLPPSVAEKVALCTFLASCSKLLPSALLLLPPPLVPAIAVVGVVPKRSKRIAAKLALVGLSKMVSRVQHNRMRKLGLVPEKGPISAEAVAAYNTLFSKPLSQDHVIALSSLFSSSLPLA
;
A
#
# COMPACT_ATOMS: atom_id res chain seq x y z
N MET A 1 27.52 35.20 19.96
CA MET A 1 27.54 36.03 21.19
C MET A 1 26.50 35.47 22.14
N VAL A 2 26.93 34.82 23.21
CA VAL A 2 26.04 34.40 24.31
C VAL A 2 26.21 35.44 25.40
N VAL A 3 25.13 36.14 25.74
CA VAL A 3 25.08 37.07 26.88
C VAL A 3 24.57 36.26 28.07
N LEU A 4 25.33 36.26 29.17
CA LEU A 4 24.96 35.62 30.43
C LEU A 4 24.42 36.69 31.39
N ASP A 5 23.30 36.38 32.06
CA ASP A 5 22.76 37.16 33.17
C ASP A 5 23.36 36.67 34.50
N LEU A 6 23.45 37.57 35.48
CA LEU A 6 24.26 37.45 36.70
C LEU A 6 23.78 36.40 37.72
N ASP A 7 22.63 35.76 37.50
CA ASP A 7 22.02 34.81 38.46
C ASP A 7 22.09 33.32 38.06
N GLY A 8 22.87 32.95 37.03
CA GLY A 8 23.17 31.53 36.73
C GLY A 8 21.96 30.65 36.37
N ARG A 9 20.79 31.23 36.12
CA ARG A 9 19.57 30.52 35.77
C ARG A 9 19.44 30.45 34.25
N LEU A 10 19.51 29.23 33.70
CA LEU A 10 19.19 28.98 32.29
C LEU A 10 17.76 29.48 32.04
N MET A 11 17.64 30.61 31.34
CA MET A 11 16.36 31.03 30.78
C MET A 11 15.93 29.93 29.82
N ALA A 12 14.89 29.18 30.22
CA ALA A 12 14.19 28.27 29.33
C ALA A 12 13.52 29.12 28.25
N HIS A 13 14.29 29.50 27.24
CA HIS A 13 13.76 30.11 26.04
C HIS A 13 12.84 29.07 25.41
N SER A 14 11.52 29.28 25.59
CA SER A 14 10.52 28.53 24.86
C SER A 14 10.85 28.65 23.38
N LEU A 15 11.27 27.54 22.77
CA LEU A 15 11.56 27.49 21.34
C LEU A 15 10.34 28.03 20.58
N PRO A 16 10.54 28.83 19.52
CA PRO A 16 9.44 29.26 18.68
C PRO A 16 8.63 28.02 18.26
N PRO A 17 7.29 28.08 18.25
CA PRO A 17 6.45 26.93 17.98
C PRO A 17 6.82 26.21 16.65
N SER A 18 7.31 26.97 15.66
CA SER A 18 7.80 26.43 14.38
C SER A 18 9.07 25.57 14.51
N VAL A 19 9.96 25.87 15.45
CA VAL A 19 11.18 25.10 15.69
C VAL A 19 10.84 23.83 16.46
N ALA A 20 9.92 23.90 17.42
CA ALA A 20 9.41 22.73 18.15
C ALA A 20 8.70 21.74 17.21
N GLU A 21 7.88 22.23 16.28
CA GLU A 21 7.19 21.41 15.27
C GLU A 21 8.16 20.72 14.32
N LYS A 22 9.20 21.44 13.85
CA LYS A 22 10.26 20.85 13.03
C LYS A 22 11.02 19.76 13.77
N VAL A 23 11.34 19.98 15.05
CA VAL A 23 12.01 18.96 15.89
C VAL A 23 11.12 17.74 16.06
N ALA A 24 9.83 17.93 16.34
CA ALA A 24 8.86 16.84 16.43
C ALA A 24 8.78 16.02 15.12
N LEU A 25 8.72 16.70 13.98
CA LEU A 25 8.74 16.05 12.66
C LEU A 25 10.03 15.25 12.44
N CYS A 26 11.19 15.84 12.74
CA CYS A 26 12.47 15.14 12.63
C CYS A 26 12.54 13.91 13.55
N THR A 27 12.03 13.99 14.78
CA THR A 27 11.99 12.84 15.70
C THR A 27 11.04 11.75 15.23
N PHE A 28 9.90 12.13 14.64
CA PHE A 28 8.94 11.19 14.05
C PHE A 28 9.56 10.46 12.86
N LEU A 29 10.17 11.18 11.93
CA LEU A 29 10.89 10.58 10.80
C LEU A 29 12.02 9.67 11.27
N ALA A 30 12.83 10.09 12.25
CA ALA A 30 13.87 9.24 12.82
C ALA A 30 13.30 7.95 13.45
N SER A 31 12.10 8.00 14.04
CA SER A 31 11.42 6.80 14.55
C SER A 31 10.96 5.86 13.43
N CYS A 32 10.47 6.41 12.32
CA CYS A 32 10.08 5.65 11.13
C CYS A 32 11.29 5.06 10.40
N SER A 33 12.44 5.72 10.51
CA SER A 33 13.71 5.32 9.89
C SER A 33 14.61 4.49 10.80
N LYS A 34 14.13 4.03 11.97
CA LYS A 34 14.80 2.97 12.74
C LYS A 34 14.73 1.68 11.93
N LEU A 35 15.65 1.57 10.98
CA LEU A 35 15.95 0.37 10.25
C LEU A 35 16.25 -0.73 11.26
N LEU A 36 15.65 -1.91 11.02
CA LEU A 36 16.02 -3.14 11.71
C LEU A 36 17.56 -3.24 11.76
N PRO A 37 18.14 -3.74 12.87
CA PRO A 37 19.59 -3.85 13.00
C PRO A 37 20.22 -4.42 11.72
N SER A 38 21.25 -3.76 11.18
CA SER A 38 21.96 -4.16 9.95
C SER A 38 22.49 -5.60 9.99
N ALA A 39 22.47 -6.26 11.15
CA ALA A 39 22.68 -7.69 11.31
C ALA A 39 21.75 -8.57 10.45
N LEU A 40 20.59 -8.07 10.00
CA LEU A 40 19.70 -8.79 9.08
C LEU A 40 20.04 -8.60 7.58
N LEU A 41 20.96 -7.68 7.24
CA LEU A 41 21.28 -7.33 5.85
C LEU A 41 22.59 -7.94 5.33
N LEU A 42 23.34 -8.67 6.16
CA LEU A 42 24.73 -9.03 5.87
C LEU A 42 25.00 -10.53 5.71
N LEU A 43 24.00 -11.34 5.39
CA LEU A 43 24.28 -12.70 4.91
C LEU A 43 23.47 -13.03 3.66
N PRO A 44 24.10 -13.15 2.47
CA PRO A 44 23.45 -13.86 1.38
C PRO A 44 23.19 -15.29 1.85
N PRO A 45 21.96 -15.80 1.72
CA PRO A 45 21.68 -17.20 2.01
C PRO A 45 22.58 -18.09 1.13
N PRO A 46 23.10 -19.22 1.65
CA PRO A 46 23.83 -20.16 0.81
C PRO A 46 22.95 -20.58 -0.38
N LEU A 47 23.52 -20.52 -1.59
CA LEU A 47 22.86 -20.95 -2.83
C LEU A 47 22.52 -22.44 -2.71
N VAL A 48 21.29 -22.75 -2.33
CA VAL A 48 20.72 -24.10 -2.47
C VAL A 48 20.14 -24.21 -3.89
N PRO A 49 20.38 -25.30 -4.65
CA PRO A 49 19.88 -25.46 -6.01
C PRO A 49 18.37 -25.24 -6.09
N ALA A 50 17.95 -24.40 -7.04
CA ALA A 50 16.56 -24.04 -7.26
C ALA A 50 15.76 -25.24 -7.77
N ILE A 51 15.09 -25.93 -6.87
CA ILE A 51 13.88 -26.68 -7.21
C ILE A 51 12.81 -25.63 -7.49
N ALA A 52 12.10 -25.75 -8.62
CA ALA A 52 10.99 -24.88 -8.98
C ALA A 52 9.92 -24.95 -7.87
N VAL A 53 10.01 -24.02 -6.92
CA VAL A 53 8.99 -23.81 -5.91
C VAL A 53 7.80 -23.21 -6.65
N VAL A 54 6.82 -24.07 -6.94
CA VAL A 54 5.43 -23.67 -7.16
C VAL A 54 5.14 -22.58 -6.14
N GLY A 55 4.96 -21.35 -6.65
CA GLY A 55 5.04 -20.13 -5.84
C GLY A 55 4.29 -20.29 -4.52
N VAL A 56 5.03 -20.30 -3.41
CA VAL A 56 4.43 -20.32 -2.08
C VAL A 56 3.77 -18.96 -1.91
N VAL A 57 2.50 -18.91 -2.27
CA VAL A 57 1.62 -17.79 -1.94
C VAL A 57 1.76 -17.56 -0.44
N PRO A 58 2.13 -16.34 0.01
CA PRO A 58 2.27 -16.06 1.43
C PRO A 58 1.06 -16.59 2.18
N LYS A 59 1.31 -17.46 3.16
CA LYS A 59 0.26 -18.11 3.96
C LYS A 59 -0.63 -17.01 4.53
N ARG A 60 -1.80 -16.81 3.92
CA ARG A 60 -2.72 -15.73 4.33
C ARG A 60 -2.95 -15.90 5.83
N SER A 61 -2.97 -14.79 6.57
CA SER A 61 -3.19 -14.86 8.02
C SER A 61 -4.40 -15.74 8.33
N LYS A 62 -4.30 -16.59 9.37
CA LYS A 62 -5.36 -17.56 9.72
C LYS A 62 -6.75 -16.91 9.77
N ARG A 63 -6.81 -15.66 10.24
CA ARG A 63 -8.01 -14.83 10.27
C ARG A 63 -8.60 -14.55 8.88
N ILE A 64 -7.77 -14.21 7.90
CA ILE A 64 -8.22 -13.96 6.52
C ILE A 64 -8.66 -15.27 5.86
N ALA A 65 -7.91 -16.36 6.05
CA ALA A 65 -8.28 -17.67 5.53
C ALA A 65 -9.63 -18.15 6.13
N ALA A 66 -9.83 -18.00 7.44
CA ALA A 66 -11.09 -18.34 8.10
C ALA A 66 -12.25 -17.47 7.59
N LYS A 67 -12.03 -16.15 7.39
CA LYS A 67 -13.04 -15.27 6.80
C LYS A 67 -13.37 -15.64 5.35
N LEU A 68 -12.37 -16.03 4.56
CA LEU A 68 -12.56 -16.52 3.20
C LEU A 68 -13.38 -17.81 3.17
N ALA A 69 -13.12 -18.74 4.09
CA ALA A 69 -13.90 -19.97 4.22
C ALA A 69 -15.35 -19.71 4.66
N LEU A 70 -15.56 -18.76 5.58
CA LEU A 70 -16.89 -18.42 6.10
C LEU A 70 -17.74 -17.65 5.07
N VAL A 71 -17.15 -16.65 4.43
CA VAL A 71 -17.86 -15.74 3.51
C VAL A 71 -17.88 -16.30 2.08
N GLY A 72 -16.91 -17.15 1.73
CA GLY A 72 -16.70 -17.60 0.35
C GLY A 72 -15.98 -16.53 -0.48
N LEU A 73 -15.08 -16.98 -1.35
CA LEU A 73 -14.31 -16.10 -2.23
C LEU A 73 -15.21 -15.28 -3.18
N SER A 74 -16.27 -15.91 -3.72
CA SER A 74 -17.23 -15.26 -4.63
C SER A 74 -17.97 -14.09 -3.99
N LYS A 75 -18.42 -14.24 -2.74
CA LYS A 75 -19.12 -13.16 -2.02
C LYS A 75 -18.17 -12.00 -1.69
N MET A 76 -16.87 -12.27 -1.48
CA MET A 76 -15.89 -11.21 -1.26
C MET A 76 -15.57 -10.45 -2.55
N VAL A 77 -15.39 -11.15 -3.67
CA VAL A 77 -15.21 -10.52 -4.99
C VAL A 77 -16.42 -9.64 -5.33
N SER A 78 -17.64 -10.12 -5.05
CA SER A 78 -18.87 -9.34 -5.21
C SER A 78 -18.89 -8.06 -4.36
N ARG A 79 -18.44 -8.11 -3.10
CA ARG A 79 -18.34 -6.90 -2.25
C ARG A 79 -17.32 -5.88 -2.78
N VAL A 80 -16.16 -6.34 -3.22
CA VAL A 80 -15.12 -5.47 -3.79
C VAL A 80 -15.62 -4.82 -5.07
N GLN A 81 -16.26 -5.59 -5.95
CA GLN A 81 -16.86 -5.08 -7.17
C GLN A 81 -17.94 -4.04 -6.88
N HIS A 82 -18.84 -4.32 -5.93
CA HIS A 82 -19.88 -3.38 -5.52
C HIS A 82 -19.31 -2.05 -5.00
N ASN A 83 -18.31 -2.11 -4.12
CA ASN A 83 -17.64 -0.92 -3.61
C ASN A 83 -16.97 -0.12 -4.73
N ARG A 84 -16.41 -0.80 -5.72
CA ARG A 84 -15.81 -0.14 -6.89
C ARG A 84 -16.88 0.54 -7.75
N MET A 85 -18.01 -0.11 -8.00
CA MET A 85 -19.12 0.47 -8.75
C MET A 85 -19.66 1.75 -8.10
N ARG A 86 -19.76 1.79 -6.76
CA ARG A 86 -20.14 3.00 -6.01
C ARG A 86 -19.14 4.13 -6.16
N LYS A 87 -17.84 3.82 -6.01
CA LYS A 87 -16.75 4.80 -6.20
C LYS A 87 -16.70 5.36 -7.62
N LEU A 88 -17.15 4.59 -8.60
CA LEU A 88 -17.26 5.02 -10.00
C LEU A 88 -18.56 5.78 -10.30
N GLY A 89 -19.44 5.96 -9.30
CA GLY A 89 -20.73 6.64 -9.48
C GLY A 89 -21.76 5.82 -10.28
N LEU A 90 -21.53 4.52 -10.50
CA LEU A 90 -22.43 3.66 -11.27
C LEU A 90 -23.62 3.14 -10.45
N VAL A 91 -23.48 3.13 -9.13
CA VAL A 91 -24.50 2.64 -8.18
C VAL A 91 -24.62 3.64 -7.04
N PRO A 92 -25.83 3.93 -6.54
CA PRO A 92 -26.01 4.75 -5.34
C PRO A 92 -25.26 4.21 -4.11
N GLU A 93 -24.88 5.11 -3.20
CA GLU A 93 -24.19 4.75 -1.94
C GLU A 93 -25.00 3.83 -1.02
N LYS A 94 -26.32 3.76 -1.20
CA LYS A 94 -27.20 2.83 -0.50
C LYS A 94 -28.18 2.23 -1.49
N GLY A 95 -28.43 0.94 -1.37
CA GLY A 95 -29.39 0.22 -2.21
C GLY A 95 -28.80 -0.98 -2.97
N PRO A 96 -29.66 -1.73 -3.66
CA PRO A 96 -29.27 -2.86 -4.49
C PRO A 96 -28.59 -2.41 -5.79
N ILE A 97 -27.79 -3.30 -6.38
CA ILE A 97 -27.15 -3.07 -7.69
C ILE A 97 -28.17 -3.41 -8.78
N SER A 98 -28.44 -2.48 -9.70
CA SER A 98 -29.27 -2.74 -10.88
C SER A 98 -28.49 -3.53 -11.94
N ALA A 99 -29.20 -4.30 -12.76
CA ALA A 99 -28.60 -5.01 -13.90
C ALA A 99 -27.92 -4.04 -14.89
N GLU A 100 -28.50 -2.85 -15.06
CA GLU A 100 -27.94 -1.77 -15.87
C GLU A 100 -26.58 -1.31 -15.35
N ALA A 101 -26.44 -1.13 -14.03
CA ALA A 101 -25.16 -0.73 -13.44
C ALA A 101 -24.08 -1.81 -13.64
N VAL A 102 -24.46 -3.09 -13.58
CA VAL A 102 -23.54 -4.20 -13.89
C VAL A 102 -23.11 -4.15 -15.36
N ALA A 103 -24.05 -3.94 -16.28
CA ALA A 103 -23.73 -3.80 -17.70
C ALA A 103 -22.79 -2.61 -17.94
N ALA A 104 -23.10 -1.44 -17.38
CA ALA A 104 -22.27 -0.24 -17.47
C ALA A 104 -20.86 -0.49 -16.90
N TYR A 105 -20.74 -1.13 -15.75
CA TYR A 105 -19.45 -1.51 -15.18
C TYR A 105 -18.65 -2.42 -16.10
N ASN A 106 -19.29 -3.43 -16.70
CA ASN A 106 -18.62 -4.34 -17.62
C ASN A 106 -18.16 -3.61 -18.90
N THR A 107 -18.93 -2.62 -19.39
CA THR A 107 -18.54 -1.83 -20.58
C THR A 107 -17.21 -1.09 -20.38
N LEU A 108 -16.90 -0.63 -19.16
CA LEU A 108 -15.64 0.05 -18.84
C LEU A 108 -14.40 -0.82 -19.10
N PHE A 109 -14.55 -2.15 -19.01
CA PHE A 109 -13.47 -3.12 -19.19
C PHE A 109 -13.65 -4.00 -20.42
N SER A 110 -14.67 -3.74 -21.25
CA SER A 110 -14.95 -4.53 -22.44
C SER A 110 -13.96 -4.25 -23.59
N LYS A 111 -13.31 -3.07 -23.56
CA LYS A 111 -12.31 -2.70 -24.54
C LYS A 111 -10.92 -3.12 -24.05
N PRO A 112 -10.14 -3.87 -24.84
CA PRO A 112 -8.75 -4.18 -24.49
C PRO A 112 -7.92 -2.90 -24.43
N LEU A 113 -6.82 -2.94 -23.66
CA LEU A 113 -5.85 -1.84 -23.64
C LEU A 113 -5.28 -1.61 -25.05
N SER A 114 -4.99 -0.35 -25.40
CA SER A 114 -4.28 -0.04 -26.64
C SER A 114 -2.84 -0.56 -26.55
N GLN A 115 -2.25 -0.84 -27.71
CA GLN A 115 -0.87 -1.32 -27.79
C GLN A 115 0.11 -0.36 -27.12
N ASP A 116 -0.09 0.95 -27.27
CA ASP A 116 0.75 1.98 -26.62
C ASP A 116 0.71 1.88 -25.09
N HIS A 117 -0.48 1.65 -24.50
CA HIS A 117 -0.60 1.45 -23.06
C HIS A 117 0.09 0.15 -22.62
N VAL A 118 -0.02 -0.91 -23.41
CA VAL A 118 0.65 -2.19 -23.14
C VAL A 118 2.18 -2.01 -23.15
N ILE A 119 2.72 -1.29 -24.14
CA ILE A 119 4.15 -0.98 -24.24
C ILE A 119 4.60 -0.14 -23.04
N ALA A 120 3.87 0.92 -22.70
CA ALA A 120 4.19 1.78 -21.55
C ALA A 120 4.22 1.00 -20.23
N LEU A 121 3.23 0.13 -20.00
CA LEU A 121 3.18 -0.72 -18.81
C LEU A 121 4.33 -1.74 -18.79
N SER A 122 4.65 -2.34 -19.92
CA SER A 122 5.78 -3.29 -20.05
C SER A 122 7.11 -2.61 -19.74
N SER A 123 7.30 -1.36 -20.18
CA SER A 123 8.47 -0.55 -19.86
C SER A 123 8.54 -0.17 -18.38
N LEU A 124 7.40 0.06 -17.72
CA LEU A 124 7.35 0.54 -16.34
C LEU A 124 7.60 -0.58 -15.32
N PHE A 125 7.15 -1.79 -15.63
CA PHE A 125 7.26 -2.95 -14.72
C PHE A 125 8.35 -3.95 -15.12
N SER A 126 9.15 -3.65 -16.15
CA SER A 126 10.24 -4.52 -16.67
C SER A 126 9.81 -5.99 -16.83
N SER A 127 8.53 -6.23 -17.11
CA SER A 127 7.94 -7.56 -17.17
C SER A 127 7.39 -7.77 -18.57
N SER A 128 7.80 -8.87 -19.20
CA SER A 128 7.17 -9.35 -20.41
C SER A 128 5.75 -9.78 -20.04
N LEU A 129 4.75 -9.02 -20.47
CA LEU A 129 3.35 -9.45 -20.39
C LEU A 129 3.19 -10.74 -21.22
N PRO A 130 2.44 -11.74 -20.74
CA PRO A 130 2.18 -12.93 -21.53
C PRO A 130 1.46 -12.51 -22.81
N LEU A 131 1.98 -12.92 -23.97
CA LEU A 131 1.28 -12.75 -25.24
C LEU A 131 -0.06 -13.49 -25.15
N ALA A 132 -1.13 -12.78 -25.52
CA ALA A 132 -2.46 -13.33 -25.70
C ALA A 132 -2.55 -14.17 -26.97
#